data_AF-A0AAN8WU05-F1
#
_entry.id   AF-A0AAN8WU05-F1
#
_cell.length_a   1.000
_cell.length_b   1.000
_cell.length_c   1.000
_cell.angle_alpha   90.00
_cell.angle_beta   90.00
_cell.angle_gamma   90.00
#
_symmetry.space_group_name_H-M   'P 1'
#
loop_
_entity.id
_entity.type
_entity.pdbx_description
1 polymer ?
#
loop_
_entity_poly.entity_id
_entity_poly.type
_entity_poly.pdbx_seq_one_letter_code
_entity_poly.pdbx_strand_id
1 'polypeptide(L)'
;GRLQDISTGGPFEFQVYDDHSSNQRRYEALGEVITGEVYKLLETECGLKRYSVPVDIDEKHNEAGTFIFASDDALTNPDKLLILIHGSGVVRAGQWAR
;
A
#
# COMPACT_ATOMS: atom_id res chain seq x y z
N GLY A 1 11.46 -6.71 3.44
CA GLY A 1 12.19 -6.18 2.26
C GLY A 1 13.19 -5.14 2.69
N ARG A 2 14.16 -4.79 1.82
CA ARG A 2 15.07 -3.66 2.00
C ARG A 2 14.77 -2.63 0.92
N LEU A 3 14.58 -1.36 1.31
CA LEU A 3 14.50 -0.27 0.35
C LEU A 3 15.92 0.21 0.06
N GLN A 4 16.50 -0.34 -1.01
CA GLN A 4 17.87 -0.08 -1.41
C GLN A 4 17.93 0.21 -2.91
N ASP A 5 18.90 1.02 -3.29
CA ASP A 5 19.21 1.24 -4.69
C ASP A 5 19.84 -0.03 -5.29
N ILE A 6 19.34 -0.47 -6.44
CA ILE A 6 19.71 -1.76 -7.04
C ILE A 6 21.09 -1.74 -7.70
N SER A 7 21.60 -0.57 -8.10
CA SER A 7 22.88 -0.43 -8.79
C SER A 7 24.02 -0.19 -7.80
N THR A 8 23.79 0.60 -6.75
CA THR A 8 24.79 0.96 -5.74
C THR A 8 24.70 0.11 -4.48
N GLY A 9 23.55 -0.52 -4.21
CA GLY A 9 23.29 -1.23 -2.96
C GLY A 9 23.10 -0.31 -1.73
N GLY A 10 23.12 1.01 -1.93
CA GLY A 10 22.96 1.99 -0.85
C GLY A 10 21.54 2.01 -0.28
N PRO A 11 21.37 2.44 0.99
CA PRO A 11 20.05 2.61 1.59
C PRO A 11 19.29 3.77 0.94
N PHE A 12 17.97 3.79 1.10
CA PHE A 12 17.18 4.96 0.71
C PHE A 12 17.61 6.22 1.47
N GLU A 13 17.89 7.29 0.72
CA GLU A 13 18.19 8.62 1.24
C GLU A 13 17.03 9.58 0.95
N PHE A 14 16.50 10.24 1.99
CA PHE A 14 15.41 11.20 1.84
C PHE A 14 15.90 12.58 1.36
N GLN A 15 16.98 13.10 1.94
CA GLN A 15 17.52 14.44 1.65
C GLN A 15 18.52 14.40 0.49
N VAL A 16 17.99 14.32 -0.74
CA VAL A 16 18.83 14.32 -1.96
C VAL A 16 18.94 15.72 -2.55
N TYR A 17 17.93 16.57 -2.31
CA TYR A 17 17.88 17.96 -2.76
C TYR A 17 17.96 18.93 -1.57
N ASP A 18 18.41 20.15 -1.82
CA ASP A 18 18.36 21.22 -0.81
C ASP A 18 16.93 21.68 -0.50
N ASP A 19 16.02 21.52 -1.48
CA ASP A 19 14.61 21.88 -1.34
C ASP A 19 13.78 20.75 -0.72
N HIS A 20 13.16 21.05 0.42
CA HIS A 20 12.29 20.12 1.13
C HIS A 20 11.10 19.65 0.28
N SER A 21 10.52 20.53 -0.56
CA SER A 21 9.35 20.18 -1.37
C SER A 21 9.67 19.10 -2.42
N SER A 22 10.90 19.14 -2.96
CA SER A 22 11.37 18.20 -3.97
C SER A 22 11.70 16.84 -3.35
N ASN A 23 12.30 16.81 -2.16
CA ASN A 23 12.49 15.56 -1.40
C ASN A 23 11.14 14.92 -1.03
N GLN A 24 10.17 15.73 -0.61
CA GLN A 24 8.82 15.26 -0.29
C GLN A 24 8.12 14.64 -1.50
N ARG A 25 8.13 15.31 -2.67
CA ARG A 25 7.55 14.78 -3.91
C ARG A 25 8.20 13.47 -4.36
N ARG A 26 9.53 13.37 -4.32
CA ARG A 26 10.26 12.14 -4.66
C ARG A 26 9.85 10.98 -3.73
N TYR A 27 9.70 11.28 -2.45
CA TYR A 27 9.30 10.31 -1.46
C TYR A 27 7.86 9.84 -1.64
N GLU A 28 6.93 10.74 -1.95
CA GLU A 28 5.53 10.39 -2.27
C GLU A 28 5.44 9.51 -3.52
N ALA A 29 6.14 9.89 -4.60
CA ALA A 29 6.18 9.10 -5.84
C ALA A 29 6.71 7.68 -5.58
N LEU A 30 7.72 7.53 -4.72
CA LEU A 30 8.21 6.21 -4.33
C LEU A 30 7.15 5.42 -3.52
N GLY A 31 6.44 6.09 -2.62
CA GLY A 31 5.34 5.50 -1.85
C GLY A 31 4.21 4.98 -2.74
N GLU A 32 3.86 5.70 -3.80
CA GLU A 32 2.85 5.26 -4.79
C GLU A 32 3.29 3.98 -5.51
N VAL A 33 4.54 3.92 -5.96
CA VAL A 33 5.09 2.72 -6.61
C VAL A 33 5.12 1.52 -5.66
N ILE A 34 5.55 1.72 -4.42
CA ILE A 34 5.55 0.66 -3.39
C ILE A 34 4.14 0.17 -3.12
N THR A 35 3.16 1.08 -3.04
CA THR A 35 1.75 0.73 -2.83
C THR A 35 1.25 -0.21 -3.92
N GLY A 36 1.55 0.10 -5.19
CA GLY A 36 1.23 -0.76 -6.32
C GLY A 36 1.87 -2.15 -6.22
N GLU A 37 3.15 -2.22 -5.86
CA GLU A 37 3.84 -3.52 -5.72
C GLU A 37 3.30 -4.35 -4.54
N VAL A 38 2.96 -3.72 -3.42
CA VAL A 38 2.32 -4.41 -2.29
C VAL A 38 0.98 -5.02 -2.72
N TYR A 39 0.14 -4.27 -3.44
CA TYR A 39 -1.15 -4.79 -3.93
C TYR A 39 -0.95 -5.99 -4.85
N LYS A 40 0.01 -5.90 -5.79
CA LYS A 40 0.37 -7.02 -6.65
C LYS A 40 0.84 -8.23 -5.84
N LEU A 41 1.67 -8.06 -4.81
CA LEU A 41 2.12 -9.16 -3.96
C LEU A 41 0.96 -9.79 -3.15
N LEU A 42 0.02 -8.98 -2.66
CA LEU A 42 -1.18 -9.49 -1.97
C LEU A 42 -2.01 -10.40 -2.90
N GLU A 43 -2.13 -10.05 -4.17
CA GLU A 43 -2.86 -10.84 -5.15
C GLU A 43 -2.07 -12.08 -5.61
N THR A 44 -0.79 -11.91 -5.94
CA THR A 44 0.02 -12.94 -6.60
C THR A 44 0.67 -13.93 -5.64
N GLU A 45 1.18 -13.46 -4.50
CA GLU A 45 1.92 -14.28 -3.54
C GLU A 45 1.05 -14.69 -2.34
N CYS A 46 0.09 -13.85 -1.94
CA CYS A 46 -0.82 -14.15 -0.83
C CYS A 46 -2.17 -14.71 -1.28
N GLY A 47 -2.49 -14.66 -2.59
CA GLY A 47 -3.74 -15.16 -3.14
C GLY A 47 -4.99 -14.41 -2.65
N LEU A 48 -4.85 -13.15 -2.22
CA LEU A 48 -5.98 -12.33 -1.79
C LEU A 48 -6.69 -11.74 -3.00
N LYS A 49 -8.02 -11.63 -2.91
CA LYS A 49 -8.85 -10.97 -3.92
C LYS A 49 -9.20 -9.55 -3.50
N ARG A 50 -9.19 -8.64 -4.47
CA ARG A 50 -9.62 -7.25 -4.30
C ARG A 50 -11.14 -7.15 -4.43
N TYR A 51 -11.78 -6.52 -3.45
CA TYR A 51 -13.22 -6.27 -3.41
C TYR A 51 -13.49 -4.77 -3.28
N SER A 52 -14.43 -4.24 -4.08
CA SER A 52 -14.89 -2.86 -3.93
C SER A 52 -15.78 -2.69 -2.70
N VAL A 53 -15.70 -1.51 -2.10
CA VAL A 53 -16.53 -1.10 -0.97
C VAL A 53 -17.05 0.32 -1.23
N PRO A 54 -18.36 0.54 -1.34
CA PRO A 54 -19.43 -0.46 -1.28
C PRO A 54 -19.39 -1.47 -2.44
N VAL A 55 -20.09 -2.60 -2.29
CA VAL A 55 -20.14 -3.65 -3.34
C VAL A 55 -20.90 -3.14 -4.58
N ASP A 56 -21.88 -2.27 -4.36
CA ASP A 56 -22.76 -1.70 -5.38
C ASP A 56 -22.45 -0.21 -5.58
N ILE A 57 -21.24 0.12 -6.05
CA ILE A 57 -20.91 1.52 -6.37
C ILE A 57 -21.81 1.97 -7.52
N ASP A 58 -22.71 2.92 -7.23
CA ASP A 58 -23.47 3.56 -8.30
C ASP A 58 -22.60 4.63 -8.97
N GLU A 59 -21.95 4.22 -10.06
CA GLU A 59 -21.13 5.13 -10.89
C GLU A 59 -21.92 6.34 -11.41
N LYS A 60 -23.26 6.26 -11.50
CA LYS A 60 -24.10 7.37 -11.95
C LYS A 60 -24.30 8.44 -10.87
N HIS A 61 -24.15 8.07 -9.60
CA HIS A 61 -24.31 8.97 -8.46
C HIS A 61 -22.97 9.45 -7.88
N ASN A 62 -21.85 9.12 -8.55
CA ASN A 62 -20.50 9.54 -8.17
C ASN A 62 -20.18 9.21 -6.70
N GLU A 63 -20.64 8.05 -6.23
CA GLU A 63 -20.39 7.60 -4.87
C GLU A 63 -18.90 7.28 -4.70
N ALA A 64 -18.30 7.82 -3.62
CA ALA A 64 -16.89 7.56 -3.33
C ALA A 64 -16.72 6.10 -2.89
N GLY A 65 -16.01 5.32 -3.71
CA GLY A 65 -15.67 3.92 -3.43
C GLY A 65 -14.24 3.76 -2.93
N THR A 66 -14.02 2.69 -2.16
CA THR A 66 -12.71 2.15 -1.78
C THR A 66 -12.66 0.65 -2.06
N PHE A 67 -11.65 -0.04 -1.56
CA PHE A 67 -11.50 -1.48 -1.74
C PHE A 67 -10.79 -2.11 -0.53
N ILE A 68 -10.96 -3.43 -0.41
CA ILE A 68 -10.24 -4.28 0.54
C ILE A 68 -9.65 -5.48 -0.19
N PHE A 69 -8.67 -6.14 0.45
CA PHE A 69 -8.20 -7.46 0.05
C PHE A 69 -8.64 -8.50 1.07
N ALA A 70 -9.16 -9.63 0.60
CA ALA A 70 -9.57 -10.74 1.47
C ALA A 70 -9.24 -12.10 0.84
N SER A 71 -9.05 -13.13 1.67
CA SER A 71 -8.94 -14.50 1.18
C SER A 71 -10.30 -15.02 0.71
N ASP A 72 -10.30 -16.02 -0.17
CA ASP A 72 -11.51 -16.62 -0.74
C ASP A 72 -12.45 -17.20 0.32
N ASP A 73 -11.90 -17.65 1.44
CA ASP A 73 -12.58 -18.28 2.54
C ASP A 73 -12.83 -17.35 3.73
N ALA A 74 -12.56 -16.04 3.61
CA ALA A 74 -12.59 -15.11 4.74
C ALA A 74 -13.92 -15.09 5.51
N LEU A 75 -15.03 -15.47 4.86
CA LEU A 75 -16.38 -15.52 5.47
C LEU A 75 -16.90 -16.95 5.72
N THR A 76 -16.20 -17.97 5.23
CA THR A 76 -16.65 -19.37 5.33
C THR A 76 -15.74 -20.19 6.24
N ASN A 77 -14.51 -19.75 6.47
CA ASN A 77 -13.56 -20.38 7.36
C ASN A 77 -14.00 -20.21 8.84
N PRO A 78 -14.25 -21.30 9.58
CA PRO A 78 -14.77 -21.23 10.95
C PRO A 78 -13.70 -20.95 12.01
N ASP A 79 -12.41 -20.95 11.67
CA ASP A 79 -11.32 -20.92 12.65
C ASP A 79 -11.03 -19.51 13.16
N LYS A 80 -10.40 -18.67 12.33
CA LYS A 80 -9.90 -17.35 12.73
C LYS A 80 -9.97 -16.38 11.56
N LEU A 81 -10.45 -15.16 11.84
CA LEU A 81 -10.39 -14.03 10.93
C LEU A 81 -9.34 -13.02 11.43
N LEU A 82 -8.37 -12.68 10.58
CA LEU A 82 -7.40 -11.61 10.84
C LEU A 82 -7.79 -10.38 10.01
N ILE A 83 -7.93 -9.23 10.67
CA ILE A 83 -8.20 -7.94 10.01
C ILE A 83 -6.99 -7.05 10.21
N LEU A 84 -6.40 -6.59 9.10
CA LEU A 84 -5.29 -5.64 9.09
C LEU A 84 -5.77 -4.32 8.51
N ILE A 85 -5.72 -3.25 9.32
CA ILE A 85 -6.05 -1.89 8.90
C ILE A 85 -4.75 -1.09 8.96
N HIS A 86 -4.24 -0.68 7.81
CA HIS A 86 -3.06 0.19 7.75
C HIS A 86 -3.47 1.67 7.75
N GLY A 87 -2.59 2.54 8.25
CA GLY A 87 -2.80 3.98 8.20
C GLY A 87 -2.78 4.53 6.77
N SER A 88 -3.32 5.73 6.59
CA SER A 88 -3.42 6.43 5.30
C SER A 88 -2.10 7.05 4.81
N GLY A 89 -0.99 6.87 5.52
CA GLY A 89 0.28 7.52 5.23
C GLY A 89 1.25 6.62 4.46
N VAL A 90 2.03 7.25 3.56
CA VAL A 90 3.26 6.67 3.03
C VAL A 90 4.24 6.42 4.19
N VAL A 91 4.58 5.15 4.45
CA VAL A 91 5.46 4.75 5.55
C VAL A 91 6.88 5.26 5.27
N ARG A 92 7.41 6.10 6.17
CA ARG A 92 8.78 6.63 6.06
C ARG A 92 9.75 5.47 6.28
N ALA A 93 10.54 5.14 5.26
CA ALA A 93 11.64 4.21 5.42
C ALA A 93 12.54 4.71 6.57
N GLY A 94 12.66 3.92 7.65
CA GLY A 94 13.42 4.29 8.84
C GLY A 94 12.64 4.97 9.98
N GLN A 95 11.33 5.25 9.83
CA GLN A 95 10.47 5.65 10.95
C GLN A 95 9.25 4.72 11.00
N TRP A 96 9.40 3.60 11.71
CA TRP A 96 8.27 2.80 12.15
C TRP A 96 7.65 3.50 13.36
N ALA A 97 6.36 3.80 13.26
CA ALA A 97 5.48 4.43 14.26
C ALA A 97 5.70 5.94 14.52
N ARG A 98 4.58 6.67 14.48
CA ARG A 98 4.28 7.69 15.46
C ARG A 98 3.30 7.09 16.45
#